data_AF-A0A373TC76-F1
#
_entry.id   AF-A0A373TC76-F1
#
_cell.length_a   1.000
_cell.length_b   1.000
_cell.length_c   1.000
_cell.angle_alpha   90.00
_cell.angle_beta   90.00
_cell.angle_gamma   90.00
#
_symmetry.space_group_name_H-M   'P 1'
#
loop_
_entity.id
_entity.type
_entity.pdbx_description
1 polymer ?
#
loop_
_entity_poly.entity_id
_entity_poly.type
_entity_poly.pdbx_seq_one_letter_code
_entity_poly.pdbx_strand_id
1 'polypeptide(L)'
;MNERENKIITDKDYSSAQYRQILRISQMTMDNELRREDSLLIQASHMQTAFAFTTAAIFTVLPVCIEYKGALPYVFFYVWIAIIISFMLASLVCASMAQWRFKTKTYESVENIESAILDDLQWKKYVQDAYCDAQIVKMLQDIYAKNNGINEKRVKFIIASMVCFSSALISILLCFVHATVLLW
;
A
#
# COMPACT_ATOMS: atom_id res chain seq x y z
N MET A 1 -24.30 -28.51 11.58
CA MET A 1 -23.21 -28.89 12.50
C MET A 1 -22.25 -29.73 11.69
N ASN A 2 -21.15 -29.12 11.27
CA ASN A 2 -20.30 -29.63 10.18
C ASN A 2 -19.23 -30.55 10.79
N GLU A 3 -18.81 -31.59 10.09
CA GLU A 3 -17.92 -32.66 10.57
C GLU A 3 -16.57 -32.17 11.16
N ARG A 4 -16.19 -30.92 10.85
CA ARG A 4 -15.08 -30.18 11.47
C ARG A 4 -15.28 -29.87 12.95
N GLU A 5 -16.51 -29.64 13.41
CA GLU A 5 -16.81 -29.37 14.83
C GLU A 5 -16.64 -30.63 15.68
N ASN A 6 -16.86 -31.82 15.12
CA ASN A 6 -16.86 -33.07 15.88
C ASN A 6 -15.45 -33.64 16.12
N LYS A 7 -14.46 -33.26 15.29
CA LYS A 7 -13.07 -33.71 15.43
C LYS A 7 -12.26 -32.92 16.47
N ILE A 8 -12.77 -31.78 16.90
CA ILE A 8 -12.13 -30.89 17.89
C ILE A 8 -12.38 -31.37 19.34
N ILE A 9 -13.31 -32.30 19.54
CA ILE A 9 -13.89 -32.62 20.86
C ILE A 9 -13.12 -33.74 21.61
N THR A 10 -12.24 -34.50 20.95
CA THR A 10 -11.71 -35.75 21.55
C THR A 10 -10.53 -35.58 22.51
N ASP A 11 -9.91 -34.39 22.63
CA ASP A 11 -8.90 -34.14 23.67
C ASP A 11 -8.78 -32.64 23.96
N LYS A 12 -9.25 -32.20 25.14
CA LYS A 12 -9.37 -30.78 25.52
C LYS A 12 -8.01 -30.06 25.49
N ASP A 13 -6.93 -30.77 25.78
CA ASP A 13 -5.58 -30.19 25.82
C ASP A 13 -4.99 -30.01 24.41
N TYR A 14 -5.25 -30.98 23.52
CA TYR A 14 -4.86 -30.94 22.11
C TYR A 14 -5.56 -29.83 21.33
N SER A 15 -6.85 -29.60 21.61
CA SER A 15 -7.62 -28.49 21.02
C SER A 15 -7.09 -27.11 21.45
N SER A 16 -6.73 -26.94 22.72
CA SER A 16 -6.16 -25.68 23.22
C SER A 16 -4.77 -25.37 22.66
N ALA A 17 -3.90 -26.39 22.51
CA ALA A 17 -2.59 -26.23 21.90
C ALA A 17 -2.68 -25.80 20.43
N GLN A 18 -3.60 -26.39 19.66
CA GLN A 18 -3.86 -26.02 18.27
C GLN A 18 -4.37 -24.57 18.14
N TYR A 19 -5.33 -24.17 18.98
CA TYR A 19 -5.85 -22.80 18.98
C TYR A 19 -4.80 -21.76 19.38
N ARG A 20 -3.94 -22.05 20.36
CA ARG A 20 -2.79 -21.19 20.70
C ARG A 20 -1.82 -21.03 19.53
N GLN A 21 -1.58 -22.09 18.77
CA GLN A 21 -0.75 -22.00 17.56
C GLN A 21 -1.42 -21.15 16.48
N ILE A 22 -2.72 -21.33 16.26
CA ILE A 22 -3.49 -20.51 15.31
C ILE A 22 -3.47 -19.04 15.73
N LEU A 23 -3.67 -18.74 17.01
CA LEU A 23 -3.59 -17.39 17.56
C LEU A 23 -2.22 -16.77 17.29
N ARG A 24 -1.13 -17.48 17.62
CA ARG A 24 0.24 -17.01 17.39
C ARG A 24 0.50 -16.71 15.91
N ILE A 25 0.10 -17.60 15.01
CA ILE A 25 0.27 -17.40 13.56
C ILE A 25 -0.57 -16.21 13.07
N SER A 26 -1.79 -16.04 13.60
CA SER A 26 -2.68 -14.93 13.25
C SER A 26 -2.11 -13.59 13.69
N GLN A 27 -1.54 -13.52 14.89
CA GLN A 27 -0.83 -12.33 15.38
C GLN A 27 0.40 -12.01 14.50
N MET A 28 1.25 -13.00 14.22
CA MET A 28 2.40 -12.82 13.32
C MET A 28 1.98 -12.34 11.92
N THR A 29 0.86 -12.84 11.40
CA THR A 29 0.32 -12.43 10.09
C THR A 29 -0.16 -10.99 10.12
N MET A 30 -0.83 -10.57 11.20
CA MET A 30 -1.25 -9.19 11.40
C MET A 30 -0.06 -8.24 11.48
N ASP A 31 0.97 -8.58 12.26
CA ASP A 31 2.18 -7.78 12.39
C ASP A 31 2.91 -7.63 11.05
N ASN A 32 2.97 -8.72 10.26
CA ASN A 32 3.53 -8.67 8.91
C ASN A 32 2.74 -7.74 7.98
N GLU A 33 1.40 -7.70 8.09
CA GLU A 33 0.57 -6.80 7.27
C GLU A 33 0.75 -5.33 7.65
N LEU A 34 0.89 -5.03 8.95
CA LEU A 34 1.24 -3.68 9.41
C LEU A 34 2.60 -3.24 8.88
N ARG A 35 3.62 -4.11 8.97
CA ARG A 35 4.96 -3.85 8.40
C ARG A 35 4.92 -3.67 6.89
N ARG A 36 4.04 -4.41 6.20
CA ARG A 36 3.82 -4.27 4.76
C ARG A 36 3.20 -2.90 4.43
N GLU A 37 2.22 -2.45 5.20
CA GLU A 37 1.66 -1.09 5.05
C GLU A 37 2.75 -0.02 5.23
N ASP A 38 3.57 -0.11 6.28
CA ASP A 38 4.69 0.82 6.50
C ASP A 38 5.67 0.81 5.33
N SER A 39 6.03 -0.38 4.83
CA SER A 39 6.92 -0.53 3.67
C SER A 39 6.35 0.13 2.41
N LEU A 40 5.03 0.01 2.19
CA LEU A 40 4.35 0.62 1.05
C LEU A 40 4.26 2.14 1.19
N LEU A 41 4.06 2.67 2.40
CA LEU A 41 4.09 4.10 2.67
C LEU A 41 5.49 4.69 2.44
N ILE A 42 6.53 4.01 2.92
CA ILE A 42 7.93 4.38 2.68
C ILE A 42 8.22 4.37 1.17
N GLN A 43 7.79 3.32 0.45
CA GLN A 43 7.94 3.25 -1.00
C GLN A 43 7.25 4.41 -1.72
N ALA A 44 6.02 4.77 -1.33
CA ALA A 44 5.31 5.91 -1.90
C ALA A 44 6.01 7.24 -1.58
N SER A 45 6.62 7.38 -0.40
CA SER A 45 7.44 8.54 -0.02
C SER A 45 8.69 8.65 -0.90
N HIS A 46 9.40 7.55 -1.12
CA HIS A 46 10.53 7.54 -2.05
C HIS A 46 10.13 7.95 -3.47
N MET A 47 8.94 7.58 -3.95
CA MET A 47 8.43 8.02 -5.26
C MET A 47 8.21 9.54 -5.32
N GLN A 48 7.66 10.15 -4.27
CA GLN A 48 7.49 11.60 -4.20
C GLN A 48 8.85 12.33 -4.15
N THR A 49 9.81 11.78 -3.40
CA THR A 49 11.17 12.32 -3.35
C THR A 49 11.84 12.26 -4.73
N ALA A 50 11.74 11.12 -5.43
CA ALA A 50 12.26 10.98 -6.79
C ALA A 50 11.62 12.00 -7.74
N PHE A 51 10.29 12.16 -7.68
CA PHE A 51 9.58 13.19 -8.45
C PHE A 51 10.12 14.60 -8.16
N ALA A 52 10.32 14.95 -6.88
CA ALA A 52 10.79 16.29 -6.51
C ALA A 52 12.19 16.57 -7.06
N PHE A 53 13.11 15.59 -6.95
CA PHE A 53 14.46 15.71 -7.50
C PHE A 53 14.46 15.82 -9.03
N THR A 54 13.72 14.95 -9.72
CA THR A 54 13.65 14.98 -11.18
C THR A 54 13.01 16.27 -11.69
N THR A 55 11.96 16.75 -11.02
CA THR A 55 11.29 18.01 -11.38
C THR A 55 12.25 19.19 -11.23
N ALA A 56 12.96 19.27 -10.10
CA ALA A 56 13.98 20.29 -9.90
C ALA A 56 15.06 20.24 -10.99
N ALA A 57 15.57 19.05 -11.33
CA ALA A 57 16.58 18.88 -12.37
C ALA A 57 16.09 19.32 -13.76
N ILE A 58 14.83 19.02 -14.11
CA ILE A 58 14.25 19.47 -15.38
C ILE A 58 14.15 21.00 -15.40
N PHE A 59 13.61 21.62 -14.34
CA PHE A 59 13.44 23.07 -14.30
C PHE A 59 14.76 23.84 -14.22
N THR A 60 15.84 23.25 -13.73
CA THR A 60 17.17 23.89 -13.74
C THR A 60 17.86 23.76 -15.11
N VAL A 61 17.72 22.62 -15.79
CA VAL A 61 18.36 22.38 -17.09
C VAL A 61 17.59 23.03 -18.24
N LEU A 62 16.26 23.14 -18.12
CA LEU A 62 15.39 23.69 -19.14
C LEU A 62 15.80 25.07 -19.69
N PRO A 63 16.03 26.12 -18.86
CA PRO A 63 16.41 27.43 -19.39
C PRO A 63 17.72 27.39 -20.18
N VAL A 64 18.69 26.58 -19.74
CA VAL A 64 19.97 26.39 -20.44
C VAL A 64 19.74 25.76 -21.81
N CYS A 65 18.87 24.74 -21.91
CA CYS A 65 18.54 24.13 -23.20
C CYS A 65 17.83 25.09 -24.17
N ILE A 66 17.00 26.01 -23.65
CA ILE A 66 16.32 27.02 -24.46
C ILE A 66 17.30 28.11 -24.92
N GLU A 67 18.24 28.51 -24.06
CA GLU A 67 19.27 29.50 -24.39
C GLU A 67 20.20 28.99 -25.50
N TYR A 68 20.66 27.73 -25.38
CA TYR A 68 21.55 27.08 -26.34
C TYR A 68 20.81 26.23 -27.39
N LYS A 69 19.59 26.62 -27.77
CA LYS A 69 18.70 25.80 -28.63
C LYS A 69 19.15 25.62 -30.09
N GLY A 70 20.09 26.42 -30.59
CA GLY A 70 20.52 26.38 -31.99
C GLY A 70 19.36 26.55 -32.98
N ALA A 71 19.22 25.60 -33.91
CA ALA A 71 18.18 25.59 -34.95
C ALA A 71 16.80 25.08 -34.47
N LEU A 72 16.68 24.63 -33.22
CA LEU A 72 15.44 24.03 -32.72
C LEU A 72 14.34 25.11 -32.50
N PRO A 73 13.09 24.83 -32.93
CA PRO A 73 11.97 25.73 -32.71
C PRO A 73 11.52 25.71 -31.25
N TYR A 74 11.04 26.84 -30.72
CA TYR A 74 10.54 26.92 -29.33
C TYR A 74 9.37 25.97 -29.07
N VAL A 75 8.53 25.75 -30.08
CA VAL A 75 7.38 24.83 -30.02
C VAL A 75 7.81 23.41 -29.65
N PHE A 76 9.00 22.96 -30.11
CA PHE A 76 9.54 21.64 -29.78
C PHE A 76 9.71 21.46 -28.27
N PHE A 77 10.34 22.43 -27.61
CA PHE A 77 10.57 22.38 -26.16
C PHE A 77 9.25 22.35 -25.40
N TYR A 78 8.32 23.25 -25.73
CA TYR A 78 7.03 23.33 -25.03
C TYR A 78 6.22 22.03 -25.12
N VAL A 79 6.19 21.38 -26.29
CA VAL A 79 5.48 20.11 -26.47
C VAL A 79 6.09 19.00 -25.61
N TRP A 80 7.42 18.81 -25.66
CA TRP A 80 8.08 17.76 -24.89
C TRP A 80 8.00 17.98 -23.39
N ILE A 81 8.17 19.21 -22.94
CA ILE A 81 8.03 19.55 -21.52
C ILE A 81 6.60 19.30 -21.04
N ALA A 82 5.59 19.67 -21.83
CA ALA A 82 4.20 19.40 -21.48
C ALA A 82 3.93 17.89 -21.32
N ILE A 83 4.46 17.07 -22.24
CA ILE A 83 4.36 15.61 -22.16
C ILE A 83 5.05 15.08 -20.89
N ILE A 84 6.30 15.48 -20.64
CA ILE A 84 7.09 15.02 -19.49
C ILE A 84 6.39 15.43 -18.18
N ILE A 85 6.02 16.70 -18.04
CA ILE A 85 5.33 17.22 -16.85
C ILE A 85 3.99 16.53 -16.65
N SER A 86 3.22 16.25 -17.73
CA SER A 86 1.93 15.55 -17.59
C SER A 86 2.08 14.15 -16.99
N PHE A 87 3.06 13.36 -17.45
CA PHE A 87 3.34 12.04 -16.89
C PHE A 87 3.88 12.13 -15.45
N MET A 88 4.73 13.12 -15.17
CA MET A 88 5.25 13.35 -13.84
C MET A 88 4.14 13.77 -12.84
N LEU A 89 3.22 14.64 -13.24
CA LEU A 89 2.06 15.03 -12.43
C LEU A 89 1.13 13.84 -12.19
N ALA A 90 0.86 13.03 -13.22
CA ALA A 90 0.09 11.80 -13.06
C ALA A 90 0.74 10.85 -12.04
N SER A 91 2.06 10.68 -12.12
CA SER A 91 2.83 9.87 -11.16
C SER A 91 2.72 10.43 -9.73
N LEU A 92 2.83 11.75 -9.55
CA LEU A 92 2.72 12.41 -8.25
C LEU A 92 1.33 12.23 -7.63
N VAL A 93 0.28 12.42 -8.42
CA VAL A 93 -1.11 12.26 -7.97
C VAL A 93 -1.36 10.83 -7.50
N CYS A 94 -0.90 9.82 -8.27
CA CYS A 94 -0.99 8.43 -7.87
C CYS A 94 -0.22 8.12 -6.57
N ALA A 95 1.03 8.61 -6.44
CA ALA A 95 1.81 8.42 -5.21
C ALA A 95 1.14 9.07 -3.99
N SER A 96 0.56 10.25 -4.18
CA SER A 96 -0.12 11.00 -3.12
C SER A 96 -1.42 10.31 -2.68
N MET A 97 -2.18 9.75 -3.64
CA MET A 97 -3.33 8.90 -3.32
C MET A 97 -2.92 7.63 -2.58
N ALA A 98 -1.76 7.03 -2.90
CA ALA A 98 -1.26 5.86 -2.19
C ALA A 98 -0.88 6.16 -0.73
N GLN A 99 -0.38 7.37 -0.45
CA GLN A 99 -0.09 7.83 0.91
C GLN A 99 -1.33 8.30 1.67
N TRP A 100 -2.44 8.57 0.99
CA TRP A 100 -3.63 9.10 1.62
C TRP A 100 -4.04 8.21 2.80
N ARG A 101 -4.31 8.83 3.95
CA ARG A 101 -4.62 8.10 5.18
C ARG A 101 -6.08 7.64 5.15
N PHE A 102 -6.30 6.45 4.61
CA PHE A 102 -7.60 5.80 4.66
C PHE A 102 -7.92 5.35 6.10
N LYS A 103 -9.20 5.33 6.46
CA LYS A 103 -9.65 4.84 7.78
C LYS A 103 -9.38 3.34 7.91
N THR A 104 -8.33 2.97 8.63
CA THR A 104 -8.05 1.59 9.03
C THR A 104 -9.07 1.14 10.10
N LYS A 105 -9.38 -0.15 10.17
CA LYS A 105 -10.01 -0.70 11.40
C LYS A 105 -8.86 -0.97 12.35
N THR A 106 -8.95 -0.41 13.54
CA THR A 106 -8.15 -0.84 14.69
C THR A 106 -8.97 -1.84 15.49
N TYR A 107 -8.35 -2.45 16.52
CA TYR A 107 -9.11 -3.15 17.54
C TYR A 107 -10.26 -2.28 18.05
N GLU A 108 -11.40 -2.91 18.33
CA GLU A 108 -12.53 -2.25 18.97
C GLU A 108 -12.12 -1.77 20.37
N SER A 109 -12.82 -0.75 20.90
CA SER A 109 -12.54 -0.26 22.26
C SER A 109 -12.71 -1.38 23.27
N VAL A 110 -11.92 -1.35 24.35
CA VAL A 110 -11.94 -2.35 25.42
C VAL A 110 -13.37 -2.57 25.95
N GLU A 111 -14.17 -1.50 26.01
CA GLU A 111 -15.58 -1.49 26.41
C GLU A 111 -16.51 -2.30 25.48
N ASN A 112 -16.24 -2.30 24.17
CA ASN A 112 -17.01 -3.08 23.19
C ASN A 112 -16.59 -4.56 23.19
N ILE A 113 -15.32 -4.84 23.49
CA ILE A 113 -14.82 -6.21 23.64
C ILE A 113 -15.43 -6.84 24.90
N GLU A 114 -15.49 -6.10 26.00
CA GLU A 114 -16.05 -6.56 27.27
C GLU A 114 -17.55 -6.87 27.15
N SER A 115 -18.34 -5.97 26.56
CA SER A 115 -19.77 -6.21 26.31
C SER A 115 -20.01 -7.37 25.34
N ALA A 116 -19.21 -7.52 24.27
CA ALA A 116 -19.34 -8.65 23.34
C ALA A 116 -19.03 -10.03 23.98
N ILE A 117 -18.24 -10.07 25.05
CA ILE A 117 -17.89 -11.30 25.78
C ILE A 117 -18.90 -11.57 26.90
N LEU A 118 -19.35 -10.53 27.61
CA LEU A 118 -20.24 -10.65 28.77
C LEU A 118 -21.73 -10.79 28.40
N ASP A 119 -22.19 -10.19 27.30
CA ASP A 119 -23.59 -10.29 26.86
C ASP A 119 -23.89 -11.56 26.04
N ASP A 120 -22.88 -12.33 25.65
CA ASP A 120 -23.10 -13.58 24.93
C ASP A 120 -23.64 -14.67 25.88
N LEU A 121 -24.76 -15.31 25.50
CA LEU A 121 -25.45 -16.34 26.30
C LEU A 121 -24.57 -17.57 26.58
N GLN A 122 -23.44 -17.69 25.87
CA GLN A 122 -22.42 -18.73 25.98
C GLN A 122 -21.26 -18.35 26.91
N TRP A 123 -21.35 -17.28 27.70
CA TRP A 123 -20.22 -16.72 28.46
C TRP A 123 -19.45 -17.74 29.32
N LYS A 124 -20.15 -18.75 29.86
CA LYS A 124 -19.56 -19.85 30.63
C LYS A 124 -18.57 -20.72 29.83
N LYS A 125 -18.60 -20.69 28.50
CA LYS A 125 -17.64 -21.37 27.61
C LYS A 125 -16.35 -20.59 27.40
N TYR A 126 -16.35 -19.26 27.62
CA TYR A 126 -15.13 -18.43 27.57
C TYR A 126 -14.20 -18.66 28.77
N VAL A 127 -14.64 -19.41 29.79
CA VAL A 127 -13.78 -19.90 30.88
C VAL A 127 -12.72 -20.89 30.35
N GLN A 128 -12.92 -21.46 29.16
CA GLN A 128 -11.97 -22.36 28.54
C GLN A 128 -11.12 -21.64 27.49
N ASP A 129 -9.78 -21.63 27.69
CA ASP A 129 -8.79 -20.90 26.89
C ASP A 129 -9.00 -21.00 25.37
N ALA A 130 -9.35 -22.18 24.86
CA ALA A 130 -9.54 -22.41 23.43
C ALA A 130 -10.67 -21.57 22.80
N TYR A 131 -11.74 -21.26 23.54
CA TYR A 131 -12.83 -20.42 23.05
C TYR A 131 -12.47 -18.94 23.04
N CYS A 132 -11.68 -18.50 24.03
CA CYS A 132 -11.14 -17.13 24.07
C CYS A 132 -10.17 -16.90 22.89
N ASP A 133 -9.24 -17.82 22.68
CA ASP A 133 -8.29 -17.77 21.56
C ASP A 133 -9.01 -17.76 20.20
N ALA A 134 -10.07 -18.57 20.04
CA ALA A 134 -10.87 -18.60 18.82
C ALA A 134 -11.57 -17.26 18.52
N GLN A 135 -12.08 -16.58 19.55
CA GLN A 135 -12.72 -15.28 19.40
C GLN A 135 -11.71 -14.19 19.01
N ILE A 136 -10.52 -14.19 19.64
CA ILE A 136 -9.44 -13.27 19.30
C ILE A 136 -8.98 -13.48 17.85
N VAL A 137 -8.84 -14.73 17.42
CA VAL A 137 -8.52 -15.07 16.01
C VAL A 137 -9.59 -14.52 15.06
N LYS A 138 -10.87 -14.61 15.41
CA LYS A 138 -11.95 -14.06 14.57
C LYS A 138 -11.89 -12.53 14.48
N MET A 139 -11.66 -11.83 15.59
CA MET A 139 -11.46 -10.38 15.58
C MET A 139 -10.25 -9.97 14.74
N LEU A 140 -9.13 -10.68 14.89
CA LEU A 140 -7.93 -10.47 14.07
C LEU A 140 -8.22 -10.66 12.58
N GLN A 141 -8.99 -11.69 12.21
CA GLN A 141 -9.35 -11.96 10.83
C GLN A 141 -10.17 -10.82 10.21
N ASP A 142 -11.13 -10.25 10.94
CA ASP A 142 -11.96 -9.14 10.45
C ASP A 142 -11.15 -7.84 10.26
N ILE A 143 -10.22 -7.56 11.18
CA ILE A 143 -9.28 -6.43 11.06
C ILE A 143 -8.37 -6.64 9.85
N TYR A 144 -7.82 -7.85 9.70
CA TYR A 144 -6.90 -8.21 8.62
C TYR A 144 -7.58 -8.07 7.26
N ALA A 145 -8.79 -8.62 7.09
CA ALA A 145 -9.53 -8.56 5.84
C ALA A 145 -9.76 -7.11 5.36
N LYS A 146 -10.07 -6.20 6.30
CA LYS A 146 -10.25 -4.79 5.97
C LYS A 146 -8.91 -4.10 5.65
N ASN A 147 -7.86 -4.34 6.42
CA ASN A 147 -6.56 -3.70 6.21
C ASN A 147 -5.89 -4.19 4.92
N ASN A 148 -5.91 -5.50 4.62
CA ASN A 148 -5.37 -6.04 3.37
C ASN A 148 -6.08 -5.42 2.15
N GLY A 149 -7.41 -5.25 2.20
CA GLY A 149 -8.15 -4.61 1.11
C GLY A 149 -7.76 -3.14 0.87
N ILE A 150 -7.36 -2.41 1.92
CA ILE A 150 -6.79 -1.06 1.78
C ILE A 150 -5.38 -1.15 1.19
N ASN A 151 -4.57 -2.07 1.68
CA ASN A 151 -3.19 -2.23 1.26
C ASN A 151 -3.06 -2.61 -0.23
N GLU A 152 -3.92 -3.51 -0.71
CA GLU A 152 -4.01 -3.84 -2.14
C GLU A 152 -4.34 -2.63 -3.02
N LYS A 153 -5.20 -1.72 -2.55
CA LYS A 153 -5.48 -0.47 -3.26
C LYS A 153 -4.26 0.44 -3.30
N ARG A 154 -3.53 0.57 -2.19
CA ARG A 154 -2.27 1.34 -2.14
C ARG A 154 -1.26 0.79 -3.15
N VAL A 155 -1.08 -0.54 -3.19
CA VAL A 155 -0.18 -1.19 -4.16
C VAL A 155 -0.54 -0.83 -5.60
N LYS A 156 -1.82 -0.88 -5.98
CA LYS A 156 -2.25 -0.50 -7.34
C LYS A 156 -1.87 0.94 -7.68
N PHE A 157 -2.05 1.88 -6.76
CA PHE A 157 -1.66 3.27 -6.96
C PHE A 157 -0.14 3.47 -7.04
N ILE A 158 0.64 2.72 -6.24
CA ILE A 158 2.11 2.75 -6.30
C ILE A 158 2.61 2.22 -7.65
N ILE A 159 2.07 1.09 -8.12
CA ILE A 159 2.43 0.53 -9.42
C ILE A 159 2.08 1.51 -10.55
N ALA A 160 0.89 2.11 -10.51
CA ALA A 160 0.50 3.13 -11.49
C ALA A 160 1.46 4.33 -11.47
N SER A 161 1.85 4.80 -10.29
CA SER A 161 2.82 5.89 -10.11
C SER A 161 4.19 5.55 -10.71
N MET A 162 4.69 4.33 -10.45
CA MET A 162 5.94 3.83 -11.01
C MET A 162 5.91 3.78 -12.54
N VAL A 163 4.84 3.25 -13.14
CA VAL A 163 4.70 3.16 -14.59
C VAL A 163 4.67 4.55 -15.24
N CYS A 164 3.93 5.50 -14.66
CA CYS A 164 3.90 6.88 -15.14
C CYS A 164 5.27 7.55 -15.04
N PHE A 165 5.99 7.32 -13.94
CA PHE A 165 7.33 7.86 -13.75
C PHE A 165 8.33 7.29 -14.77
N SER A 166 8.32 5.97 -14.98
CA SER A 166 9.14 5.33 -16.02
C SER A 166 8.81 5.87 -17.42
N SER A 167 7.53 6.10 -17.72
CA SER A 167 7.11 6.71 -18.99
C SER A 167 7.63 8.14 -19.17
N ALA A 168 7.70 8.93 -18.09
CA ALA A 168 8.31 10.25 -18.11
C ALA A 168 9.82 10.17 -18.43
N LEU A 169 10.55 9.24 -17.82
CA LEU A 169 11.98 9.04 -18.09
C LEU A 169 12.24 8.60 -19.54
N ILE A 170 11.41 7.70 -20.07
CA ILE A 170 11.47 7.29 -21.49
C ILE A 170 11.21 8.49 -22.40
N SER A 171 10.24 9.34 -22.05
CA SER A 171 9.93 10.56 -22.82
C SER A 171 11.12 11.54 -22.87
N ILE A 172 11.91 11.64 -21.80
CA ILE A 172 13.15 12.44 -21.79
C ILE A 172 14.17 11.88 -22.79
N LEU A 173 14.36 10.57 -22.83
CA LEU A 173 15.28 9.93 -23.78
C LEU A 173 14.81 10.13 -25.23
N LEU A 174 13.51 9.98 -25.49
CA LEU A 174 12.94 10.21 -26.82
C LEU A 174 13.07 11.67 -27.25
N CYS A 175 12.90 12.62 -26.32
CA CYS A 175 13.14 14.04 -26.56
C CYS A 175 14.59 14.27 -27.01
N PHE A 176 15.57 13.68 -26.32
CA PHE A 176 16.98 13.80 -26.67
C PHE A 176 17.28 13.24 -28.06
N VAL A 177 16.80 12.04 -28.38
CA VAL A 177 16.98 11.43 -29.71
C VAL A 177 16.34 12.30 -30.80
N HIS A 178 15.12 12.77 -30.59
CA HIS A 178 14.43 13.62 -31.58
C HIS A 178 15.17 14.96 -31.78
N ALA A 179 15.70 15.55 -30.71
CA ALA A 179 16.53 16.76 -30.81
C ALA A 179 17.80 16.51 -31.63
N THR A 180 18.49 15.38 -31.44
CA THR A 180 19.69 15.05 -32.22
C THR A 180 19.41 14.84 -33.70
N VAL A 181 18.27 14.24 -34.06
CA VAL A 181 17.85 14.03 -35.46
C VAL A 181 17.50 15.35 -36.14
N LEU A 182 16.90 16.31 -35.43
CA LEU A 182 16.54 17.62 -35.98
C LEU A 182 17.73 18.58 -36.12
N LEU A 183 18.82 18.33 -35.38
CA LEU A 183 20.05 19.13 -35.43
C LEU A 183 21.04 18.65 -36.50
N TRP A 184 20.86 17.44 -37.03
CA TRP A 184 21.61 16.87 -38.15
C TRP A 184 20.94 17.19 -39.48
#